data_AF-A0A061I6H5-F1
#
_entry.id   AF-A0A061I6H5-F1
#
_cell.length_a   1.000
_cell.length_b   1.000
_cell.length_c   1.000
_cell.angle_alpha   90.00
_cell.angle_beta   90.00
_cell.angle_gamma   90.00
#
_symmetry.space_group_name_H-M   'P 1'
#
loop_
_entity.id
_entity.type
_entity.pdbx_description
1 polymer ?
#
loop_
_entity_poly.entity_id
_entity_poly.type
_entity_poly.pdbx_seq_one_letter_code
_entity_poly.pdbx_strand_id
1 'polypeptide(L)'
;MSRPGSLSDKRKNPPWSRWRPVVIEPISDEDWHLFCGDMVEILQGKDAGKQGKVVQVIRQQNWVVLEGLNTHFHYIGRTKDHRGTMIPSEAPLLHHQVKLVDPVDRKPTEVQWRFTEAGERVRVSTRSGRIIPKPEFPRADGIVPETWTDGPKNTSVEDVLEKTYVPRLKI
;
A
#
# COMPACT_ATOMS: atom_id res chain seq x y z
N MET A 1 -12.31 3.77 4.80
CA MET A 1 -12.34 2.34 4.39
C MET A 1 -11.92 1.50 5.58
N SER A 2 -12.54 0.34 5.82
CA SER A 2 -12.31 -0.43 7.05
C SER A 2 -11.56 -1.72 6.74
N ARG A 3 -10.59 -2.09 7.58
CA ARG A 3 -9.93 -3.40 7.48
C ARG A 3 -10.96 -4.52 7.75
N PRO A 4 -10.90 -5.65 7.02
CA PRO A 4 -11.74 -6.80 7.29
C PRO A 4 -11.66 -7.23 8.77
N GLY A 5 -12.80 -7.55 9.37
CA GLY A 5 -12.87 -8.00 10.76
C GLY A 5 -12.90 -6.89 11.83
N SER A 6 -12.66 -5.63 11.45
CA SER A 6 -12.88 -4.48 12.33
C SER A 6 -14.36 -4.35 12.72
N LEU A 7 -14.66 -3.68 13.85
CA LEU A 7 -16.04 -3.44 14.30
C LEU A 7 -16.87 -2.69 13.24
N SER A 8 -16.25 -1.69 12.60
CA SER A 8 -16.89 -0.92 11.52
C SER A 8 -17.21 -1.79 10.30
N ASP A 9 -16.33 -2.72 9.94
CA ASP A 9 -16.57 -3.67 8.84
C ASP A 9 -17.70 -4.65 9.19
N LYS A 10 -17.66 -5.28 10.37
CA LYS A 10 -18.72 -6.20 10.84
C LYS A 10 -20.10 -5.55 10.89
N ARG A 11 -20.16 -4.26 11.26
CA ARG A 11 -21.41 -3.48 11.27
C ARG A 11 -21.94 -3.20 9.85
N LYS A 12 -21.03 -2.90 8.91
CA LYS A 12 -21.40 -2.61 7.51
C LYS A 12 -21.75 -3.88 6.74
N ASN A 13 -21.01 -4.95 6.97
CA ASN A 13 -21.05 -6.22 6.26
C ASN A 13 -21.34 -7.37 7.24
N PRO A 14 -22.56 -7.47 7.79
CA PRO A 14 -22.88 -8.57 8.69
C PRO A 14 -22.95 -9.90 7.93
N PRO A 15 -22.67 -11.05 8.56
CA PRO A 15 -22.55 -12.34 7.87
C PRO A 15 -23.78 -12.78 7.06
N TRP A 16 -24.97 -12.32 7.44
CA TRP A 16 -26.23 -12.66 6.77
C TRP A 16 -26.54 -11.76 5.55
N SER A 17 -25.84 -10.65 5.37
CA SER A 17 -26.09 -9.73 4.25
C SER A 17 -25.38 -10.21 2.98
N ARG A 18 -26.11 -10.26 1.87
CA ARG A 18 -25.59 -10.65 0.55
C ARG A 18 -25.79 -9.50 -0.42
N TRP A 19 -24.69 -8.85 -0.79
CA TRP A 19 -24.67 -7.80 -1.80
C TRP A 19 -24.32 -8.37 -3.16
N ARG A 20 -24.69 -7.66 -4.24
CA ARG A 20 -24.17 -7.99 -5.57
C ARG A 20 -22.65 -7.76 -5.57
N PRO A 21 -21.85 -8.73 -6.05
CA PRO A 21 -20.40 -8.55 -6.11
C PRO A 21 -20.06 -7.41 -7.08
N VAL A 22 -19.04 -6.63 -6.71
CA VAL A 22 -18.51 -5.60 -7.60
C VAL A 22 -17.62 -6.30 -8.63
N VAL A 23 -17.87 -6.04 -9.92
CA VAL A 23 -17.03 -6.55 -11.00
C VAL A 23 -15.76 -5.71 -11.04
N ILE A 24 -14.60 -6.37 -10.99
CA ILE A 24 -13.29 -5.74 -10.90
C ILE A 24 -12.42 -6.35 -11.99
N GLU A 25 -11.58 -5.53 -12.62
CA GLU A 25 -10.60 -5.99 -13.61
C GLU A 25 -9.57 -6.90 -12.93
N PRO A 26 -9.40 -8.15 -13.40
CA PRO A 26 -8.40 -9.04 -12.85
C PRO A 26 -7.01 -8.58 -13.27
N ILE A 27 -6.23 -8.05 -12.33
CA ILE A 27 -4.83 -7.67 -12.54
C ILE A 27 -3.97 -8.75 -11.90
N SER A 28 -3.03 -9.30 -12.67
CA SER A 28 -2.07 -10.28 -12.14
C SER A 28 -1.23 -9.66 -11.04
N ASP A 29 -0.82 -10.49 -10.07
CA ASP A 29 -0.01 -10.04 -8.96
C ASP A 29 1.32 -9.44 -9.41
N GLU A 30 1.82 -9.95 -10.54
CA GLU A 30 3.05 -9.55 -11.20
C GLU A 30 2.93 -8.21 -11.95
N ASP A 31 1.76 -7.92 -12.54
CA ASP A 31 1.57 -6.73 -13.38
C ASP A 31 1.31 -5.47 -12.54
N TRP A 32 0.87 -5.67 -11.30
CA TRP A 32 0.60 -4.59 -10.36
C TRP A 32 1.87 -3.79 -10.03
N HIS A 33 1.89 -2.52 -10.40
CA HIS A 33 3.09 -1.68 -10.31
C HIS A 33 2.98 -0.50 -9.34
N LEU A 34 1.90 -0.36 -8.57
CA LEU A 34 1.71 0.74 -7.59
C LEU A 34 1.93 0.25 -6.16
N PHE A 35 2.86 0.84 -5.43
CA PHE A 35 3.16 0.47 -4.04
C PHE A 35 2.91 1.64 -3.09
N CYS A 36 2.66 1.32 -1.82
CA CYS A 36 2.60 2.33 -0.78
C CYS A 36 3.94 3.07 -0.73
N GLY A 37 3.86 4.40 -0.70
CA GLY A 37 5.00 5.29 -0.73
C GLY A 37 5.36 5.85 -2.10
N ASP A 38 4.77 5.34 -3.19
CA ASP A 38 5.03 5.87 -4.52
C ASP A 38 4.43 7.27 -4.69
N MET A 39 5.08 8.09 -5.52
CA MET A 39 4.53 9.36 -5.99
C MET A 39 3.72 9.13 -7.26
N VAL A 40 2.45 9.53 -7.24
CA VAL A 40 1.53 9.38 -8.36
C VAL A 40 0.80 10.68 -8.65
N GLU A 41 0.33 10.81 -9.88
CA GLU A 41 -0.50 11.93 -10.33
C GLU A 41 -1.92 11.45 -10.63
N ILE A 42 -2.91 12.26 -10.23
CA ILE A 42 -4.32 11.98 -10.51
C ILE A 42 -4.65 12.43 -11.94
N LEU A 43 -5.17 11.53 -12.77
CA LEU A 43 -5.56 11.83 -14.14
C LEU A 43 -6.94 12.51 -14.22
N GLN A 44 -7.88 12.07 -13.39
CA GLN A 44 -9.27 12.50 -13.45
C GLN A 44 -9.89 12.62 -12.06
N GLY A 45 -10.85 13.54 -11.92
CA GLY A 45 -11.55 13.82 -10.66
C GLY A 45 -11.33 15.24 -10.18
N LYS A 46 -11.74 15.51 -8.92
CA LYS A 46 -11.69 16.85 -8.31
C LYS A 46 -10.28 17.44 -8.25
N ASP A 47 -9.28 16.59 -8.03
CA ASP A 47 -7.88 16.96 -7.82
C ASP A 47 -6.99 16.53 -9.01
N ALA A 48 -7.54 16.49 -10.23
CA ALA A 48 -6.78 16.12 -11.43
C ALA A 48 -5.55 17.02 -11.65
N GLY A 49 -4.44 16.40 -12.08
CA GLY A 49 -3.14 17.05 -12.28
C GLY A 49 -2.33 17.26 -10.99
N LYS A 50 -2.88 16.99 -9.81
CA LYS A 50 -2.13 17.04 -8.55
C LYS A 50 -1.37 15.74 -8.33
N GLN A 51 -0.20 15.88 -7.73
CA GLN A 51 0.68 14.77 -7.36
C GLN A 51 0.60 14.52 -5.85
N GLY A 52 0.60 13.25 -5.45
CA GLY A 52 0.54 12.85 -4.06
C GLY A 52 1.16 11.49 -3.82
N LYS A 53 1.45 11.22 -2.55
CA LYS A 53 2.04 9.96 -2.10
C LYS A 53 0.95 8.92 -1.85
N VAL A 54 1.18 7.69 -2.28
CA VAL A 54 0.28 6.56 -1.99
C VAL A 54 0.42 6.15 -0.52
N VAL A 55 -0.66 6.22 0.25
CA VAL A 55 -0.69 5.83 1.67
C VAL A 55 -1.18 4.39 1.83
N GLN A 56 -2.16 3.99 1.04
CA GLN A 56 -2.77 2.66 1.13
C GLN A 56 -3.12 2.13 -0.26
N VAL A 57 -2.88 0.84 -0.46
CA VAL A 57 -3.28 0.08 -1.64
C VAL A 57 -4.18 -1.08 -1.22
N ILE A 58 -5.30 -1.27 -1.93
CA ILE A 58 -6.25 -2.36 -1.71
C ILE A 58 -6.41 -3.11 -3.03
N ARG A 59 -5.69 -4.24 -3.15
CA ARG A 59 -5.62 -5.03 -4.40
C ARG A 59 -6.95 -5.69 -4.77
N GLN A 60 -7.76 -6.06 -3.78
CA GLN A 60 -9.04 -6.75 -4.03
C GLN A 60 -10.04 -5.88 -4.79
N GLN A 61 -9.88 -4.56 -4.77
CA GLN A 61 -10.78 -3.61 -5.45
C GLN A 61 -10.02 -2.68 -6.41
N ASN A 62 -8.73 -2.94 -6.65
CA ASN A 62 -7.84 -2.07 -7.41
C ASN A 62 -7.85 -0.61 -6.93
N TRP A 63 -8.00 -0.41 -5.62
CA TRP A 63 -8.07 0.92 -5.00
C TRP A 63 -6.71 1.40 -4.52
N VAL A 64 -6.47 2.69 -4.71
CA VAL A 64 -5.29 3.43 -4.28
C VAL A 64 -5.76 4.67 -3.53
N VAL A 65 -5.15 4.93 -2.37
CA VAL A 65 -5.47 6.08 -1.52
C VAL A 65 -4.26 6.99 -1.43
N LEU A 66 -4.47 8.27 -1.73
CA LEU A 66 -3.42 9.27 -1.77
C LEU A 66 -3.51 10.20 -0.58
N GLU A 67 -2.37 10.63 -0.06
CA GLU A 67 -2.29 11.53 1.09
C GLU A 67 -2.93 12.89 0.78
N GLY A 68 -3.99 13.25 1.52
CA GLY A 68 -4.61 14.58 1.46
C GLY A 68 -5.30 14.95 0.13
N LEU A 69 -5.35 14.05 -0.86
CA LEU A 69 -5.97 14.28 -2.16
C LEU A 69 -7.25 13.45 -2.33
N ASN A 70 -8.13 13.91 -3.23
CA ASN A 70 -9.44 13.31 -3.47
C ASN A 70 -10.24 13.16 -2.17
N THR A 71 -10.25 14.23 -1.37
CA THR A 71 -10.84 14.23 -0.03
C THR A 71 -12.28 14.75 -0.02
N HIS A 72 -13.07 14.17 0.89
CA HIS A 72 -14.40 14.65 1.27
C HIS A 72 -14.43 14.94 2.76
N PHE A 73 -15.21 15.94 3.16
CA PHE A 73 -15.32 16.30 4.58
C PHE A 73 -16.40 15.47 5.26
N HIS A 74 -16.09 14.96 6.45
CA HIS A 74 -17.07 14.33 7.33
C HIS A 74 -16.80 14.71 8.78
N TYR A 75 -17.81 14.51 9.64
CA TYR A 75 -17.69 14.83 11.06
C TYR A 75 -17.31 13.58 11.86
N ILE A 76 -16.29 13.70 12.71
CA ILE A 76 -15.84 12.66 13.64
C ILE A 76 -16.18 13.09 15.08
N GLY A 77 -16.45 12.11 15.95
CA GLY A 77 -16.69 12.36 17.38
C GLY A 77 -18.06 12.99 17.67
N ARG A 78 -19.06 12.73 16.84
CA ARG A 78 -20.42 13.24 17.05
C ARG A 78 -21.08 12.54 18.24
N THR A 79 -21.59 13.33 19.17
CA THR A 79 -22.38 12.91 20.35
C THR A 79 -23.77 13.57 20.27
N LYS A 80 -24.68 13.25 21.19
CA LYS A 80 -26.00 13.89 21.26
C LYS A 80 -25.89 15.42 21.42
N ASP A 81 -24.97 15.86 22.28
CA ASP A 81 -24.80 17.28 22.64
C ASP A 81 -23.73 18.00 21.80
N HIS A 82 -22.89 17.25 21.09
CA HIS A 82 -21.77 17.78 20.32
C HIS A 82 -21.82 17.35 18.86
N ARG A 83 -21.85 18.34 17.95
CA ARG A 83 -21.93 18.12 16.49
C ARG A 83 -20.73 17.37 15.89
N GLY A 84 -19.59 17.34 16.57
CA GLY A 84 -18.35 16.70 16.11
C GLY A 84 -17.40 17.69 15.43
N THR A 85 -16.20 17.20 15.09
CA THR A 85 -15.18 17.96 14.37
C THR A 85 -15.17 17.56 12.90
N MET A 86 -15.17 18.55 12.00
CA MET A 86 -15.10 18.33 10.56
C MET A 86 -13.66 18.01 10.14
N ILE A 87 -13.45 16.84 9.54
CA ILE A 87 -12.13 16.33 9.15
C ILE A 87 -12.19 15.86 7.69
N PRO A 88 -11.19 16.18 6.84
CA PRO A 88 -11.09 15.62 5.51
C PRO A 88 -10.76 14.13 5.58
N SER A 89 -11.44 13.32 4.77
CA SER A 89 -11.14 11.90 4.57
C SER A 89 -10.85 11.64 3.11
N GLU A 90 -9.77 10.92 2.87
CA GLU A 90 -9.36 10.46 1.55
C GLU A 90 -10.38 9.45 0.99
N ALA A 91 -10.75 9.62 -0.27
CA ALA A 91 -11.52 8.65 -1.03
C ALA A 91 -10.60 7.82 -1.94
N PRO A 92 -10.89 6.52 -2.12
CA PRO A 92 -10.07 5.68 -2.99
C PRO A 92 -10.22 6.10 -4.45
N LEU A 93 -9.14 5.94 -5.20
CA LEU A 93 -9.07 6.06 -6.65
C LEU A 93 -8.82 4.68 -7.26
N LEU A 94 -9.28 4.46 -8.47
CA LEU A 94 -8.97 3.24 -9.22
C LEU A 94 -7.57 3.31 -9.83
N HIS A 95 -6.94 2.16 -10.04
CA HIS A 95 -5.62 2.03 -10.68
C HIS A 95 -5.48 2.87 -11.96
N HIS A 96 -6.46 2.82 -12.87
CA HIS A 96 -6.41 3.56 -14.14
C HIS A 96 -6.57 5.08 -14.00
N GLN A 97 -6.97 5.58 -12.83
CA GLN A 97 -7.18 7.01 -12.57
C GLN A 97 -5.93 7.71 -12.06
N VAL A 98 -4.85 6.95 -11.82
CA VAL A 98 -3.58 7.43 -11.30
C VAL A 98 -2.44 6.94 -12.18
N LYS A 99 -1.38 7.74 -12.33
CA LYS A 99 -0.13 7.32 -12.99
C LYS A 99 1.07 7.56 -12.10
N LEU A 100 2.09 6.71 -12.23
CA LEU A 100 3.37 6.94 -11.58
C LEU A 100 4.02 8.20 -12.15
N VAL A 101 4.59 8.98 -11.25
CA VAL A 101 5.39 10.14 -11.60
C VAL A 101 6.83 9.70 -11.76
N ASP A 102 7.44 10.04 -12.89
CA ASP A 102 8.85 9.75 -13.10
C ASP A 102 9.69 10.67 -12.19
N PRO A 103 10.62 10.12 -11.38
CA PRO A 103 11.40 10.89 -10.43
C PRO A 103 12.29 11.96 -11.09
N VAL A 104 12.53 11.88 -12.40
CA VAL A 104 13.48 12.74 -13.10
C VAL A 104 12.83 13.99 -13.66
N ASP A 105 11.73 13.84 -14.37
CA ASP A 105 11.05 14.96 -15.02
C ASP A 105 9.73 15.36 -14.32
N ARG A 106 9.35 14.63 -13.26
CA ARG A 106 8.14 14.86 -12.45
C ARG A 106 6.87 14.88 -13.28
N LYS A 107 6.83 14.14 -14.39
CA LYS A 107 5.66 14.01 -15.25
C LYS A 107 5.02 12.64 -15.08
N PRO A 108 3.71 12.50 -15.36
CA PRO A 108 3.04 11.21 -15.32
C PRO A 108 3.55 10.32 -16.45
N THR A 109 3.85 9.06 -16.13
CA THR A 109 4.45 8.10 -17.07
C THR A 109 3.80 6.73 -17.00
N GLU A 110 3.82 6.03 -18.13
CA GLU A 110 3.54 4.60 -18.19
C GLU A 110 4.78 3.81 -17.77
N VAL A 111 4.55 2.68 -17.11
CA VAL A 111 5.61 1.86 -16.53
C VAL A 111 5.48 0.44 -17.01
N GLN A 112 6.62 -0.15 -17.38
CA GLN A 112 6.74 -1.56 -17.77
C GLN A 112 7.67 -2.28 -16.79
N TRP A 113 7.38 -3.55 -16.54
CA TRP A 113 8.30 -4.43 -15.83
C TRP A 113 9.41 -4.90 -16.78
N ARG A 114 10.66 -4.81 -16.32
CA ARG A 114 11.85 -5.33 -17.01
C ARG A 114 12.76 -6.04 -16.02
N PHE A 115 13.68 -6.85 -16.53
CA PHE A 115 14.74 -7.46 -15.74
C PHE A 115 16.04 -6.69 -15.96
N THR A 116 16.78 -6.47 -14.88
CA THR A 116 18.15 -5.98 -14.94
C THR A 116 19.10 -7.11 -15.34
N GLU A 117 20.34 -6.76 -15.69
CA GLU A 117 21.40 -7.75 -15.97
C GLU A 117 21.71 -8.65 -14.77
N ALA A 118 21.47 -8.16 -13.55
CA ALA A 118 21.59 -8.92 -12.31
C ALA A 118 20.43 -9.90 -12.07
N GLY A 119 19.39 -9.89 -12.93
CA GLY A 119 18.19 -10.72 -12.80
C GLY A 119 17.10 -10.14 -11.90
N GLU A 120 17.29 -8.93 -11.36
CA GLU A 120 16.27 -8.27 -10.54
C GLU A 120 15.15 -7.69 -11.39
N ARG A 121 13.89 -7.95 -11.00
CA ARG A 121 12.71 -7.40 -11.66
C ARG A 121 12.46 -5.98 -11.18
N VAL A 122 12.52 -5.02 -12.11
CA VAL A 122 12.40 -3.59 -11.83
C VAL A 122 11.32 -2.93 -12.70
N ARG A 123 10.79 -1.81 -12.19
CA ARG A 123 9.85 -0.95 -12.92
C ARG A 123 10.64 0.05 -13.76
N VAL A 124 10.29 0.21 -15.03
CA VAL A 124 10.97 1.12 -15.96
C VAL A 124 9.95 2.07 -16.59
N SER A 125 10.22 3.37 -16.52
CA SER A 125 9.45 4.42 -17.21
C SER A 125 9.57 4.25 -18.72
N THR A 126 8.46 4.14 -19.43
CA THR A 126 8.46 4.06 -20.90
C THR A 126 8.94 5.37 -21.54
N ARG A 127 8.77 6.50 -20.84
CA ARG A 127 9.09 7.83 -21.35
C ARG A 127 10.57 8.17 -21.24
N SER A 128 11.19 7.93 -20.08
CA SER A 128 12.60 8.25 -19.85
C SER A 128 13.53 7.03 -19.97
N GLY A 129 12.97 5.82 -19.98
CA GLY A 129 13.73 4.57 -19.92
C GLY A 129 14.40 4.32 -18.56
N ARG A 130 14.11 5.13 -17.54
CA ARG A 130 14.77 5.04 -16.23
C ARG A 130 14.02 4.10 -15.28
N ILE A 131 14.78 3.52 -14.37
CA ILE A 131 14.29 2.62 -13.34
C ILE A 131 13.57 3.44 -12.25
N ILE A 132 12.36 3.03 -11.89
CA ILE A 132 11.61 3.56 -10.75
C ILE A 132 11.74 2.55 -9.60
N PRO A 133 12.62 2.80 -8.61
CA PRO A 133 12.83 1.87 -7.51
C PRO A 133 11.55 1.71 -6.69
N LYS A 134 11.41 0.57 -6.00
CA LYS A 134 10.33 0.39 -5.02
C LYS A 134 10.60 1.29 -3.81
N PRO A 135 9.65 2.14 -3.39
CA PRO A 135 9.83 3.00 -2.24
C PRO A 135 9.92 2.17 -0.96
N GLU A 136 10.78 2.61 -0.05
CA GLU A 136 10.80 2.08 1.31
C GLU A 136 9.53 2.53 2.05
N PHE A 137 8.81 1.55 2.60
CA PHE A 137 7.60 1.78 3.37
C PHE A 137 7.70 1.00 4.68
N PRO A 138 7.32 1.59 5.83
CA PRO A 138 7.39 0.91 7.10
C PRO A 138 6.58 -0.39 7.08
N ARG A 139 7.12 -1.42 7.76
CA ARG A 139 6.47 -2.72 7.87
C ARG A 139 5.15 -2.59 8.63
N ALA A 140 4.19 -3.46 8.31
CA ALA A 140 2.88 -3.46 8.97
C ALA A 140 2.97 -3.69 10.48
N ASP A 141 4.02 -4.39 10.94
CA ASP A 141 4.27 -4.70 12.35
C ASP A 141 4.72 -3.47 13.16
N GLY A 142 5.08 -2.37 12.49
CA GLY A 142 5.55 -1.13 13.13
C GLY A 142 6.98 -1.20 13.69
N ILE A 143 7.64 -2.34 13.58
CA ILE A 143 9.02 -2.53 14.04
C ILE A 143 9.99 -1.98 12.99
N VAL A 144 10.89 -1.10 13.44
CA VAL A 144 12.04 -0.63 12.67
C VAL A 144 13.27 -1.42 13.12
N PRO A 145 13.83 -2.30 12.26
CA PRO A 145 14.93 -3.19 12.66
C PRO A 145 16.18 -2.44 13.15
N GLU A 146 16.48 -1.27 12.57
CA GLU A 146 17.67 -0.48 12.91
C GLU A 146 17.66 0.04 14.35
N THR A 147 16.47 0.25 14.92
CA THR A 147 16.29 0.74 16.29
C THR A 147 15.91 -0.38 17.27
N TRP A 148 15.93 -1.63 16.82
CA TRP A 148 15.55 -2.77 17.65
C TRP A 148 16.57 -2.99 18.76
N THR A 149 16.09 -3.28 19.98
CA THR A 149 16.91 -3.65 21.12
C THR A 149 16.37 -4.93 21.72
N ASP A 150 17.24 -5.90 21.99
CA ASP A 150 16.83 -7.18 22.54
C ASP A 150 16.36 -7.05 23.99
N GLY A 151 15.15 -7.56 24.24
CA GLY A 151 14.58 -7.66 25.57
C GLY A 151 15.02 -8.92 26.30
N PRO A 152 14.66 -9.09 27.59
CA PRO A 152 15.11 -10.20 28.43
C PRO A 152 14.63 -11.59 27.97
N LYS A 153 13.65 -11.66 27.06
CA LYS A 153 13.10 -12.91 26.51
C LYS A 153 13.44 -13.10 25.02
N ASN A 154 14.27 -12.24 24.45
CA ASN A 154 14.70 -12.34 23.06
C ASN A 154 16.07 -13.02 23.03
N THR A 155 16.22 -14.00 22.15
CA THR A 155 17.49 -14.69 21.91
C THR A 155 18.39 -13.84 21.04
N SER A 156 19.70 -13.85 21.31
CA SER A 156 20.68 -13.13 20.48
C SER A 156 20.75 -13.71 19.07
N VAL A 157 21.20 -12.91 18.10
CA VAL A 157 21.36 -13.37 16.71
C VAL A 157 22.40 -14.48 16.60
N GLU A 158 23.44 -14.44 17.44
CA GLU A 158 24.53 -15.42 17.48
C GLU A 158 24.00 -16.80 17.87
N ASP A 159 23.20 -16.87 18.94
CA ASP A 159 22.60 -18.13 19.41
C ASP A 159 21.63 -18.72 18.38
N VAL A 160 20.87 -17.87 17.68
CA VAL A 160 19.88 -18.31 16.68
C VAL A 160 20.56 -18.86 15.42
N LEU A 161 21.71 -18.30 15.03
CA LEU A 161 22.45 -18.74 13.85
C LEU A 161 23.40 -19.90 14.13
N GLU A 162 23.57 -20.28 15.40
CA GLU A 162 24.38 -21.43 15.79
C GLU A 162 23.85 -22.73 15.15
N LYS A 163 24.66 -23.32 14.28
CA LYS A 163 24.33 -24.59 13.63
C LYS A 163 24.60 -25.76 14.57
N THR A 164 23.64 -26.06 15.43
CA THR A 164 23.71 -27.16 16.39
C THR A 164 23.29 -28.52 15.80
N TYR A 165 22.57 -28.51 14.67
CA TYR A 165 22.10 -29.73 14.03
C TYR A 165 23.22 -30.46 13.29
N VAL A 166 23.49 -31.69 13.72
CA VAL A 166 24.35 -32.64 13.01
C VAL A 166 23.47 -33.76 12.44
N PRO A 167 23.31 -33.87 11.11
CA PRO A 167 22.53 -34.95 10.52
C PRO A 167 23.20 -36.29 10.84
N ARG A 168 22.50 -37.15 11.57
CA ARG A 168 22.95 -38.52 11.89
C ARG A 168 21.81 -39.49 11.62
N LEU A 169 22.12 -40.60 10.97
CA LEU A 169 21.23 -41.76 10.91
C LEU A 169 21.23 -42.41 12.29
N LYS A 170 20.20 -42.12 13.08
CA LYS A 170 19.95 -42.85 14.33
C LYS A 170 19.24 -44.15 13.96
N ILE A 171 19.99 -45.24 13.99
CA ILE A 171 19.46 -46.62 13.91
C ILE A 171 18.95 -47.00 15.29
#